data_AF-A0A1B8DMG9-F1
#
_entry.id   AF-A0A1B8DMG9-F1
#
_cell.length_a   1.000
_cell.length_b   1.000
_cell.length_c   1.000
_cell.angle_alpha   90.00
_cell.angle_beta   90.00
_cell.angle_gamma   90.00
#
_symmetry.space_group_name_H-M   'P 1'
#
loop_
_entity.id
_entity.type
_entity.pdbx_description
1 polymer ?
#
loop_
_entity_poly.entity_id
_entity_poly.type
_entity_poly.pdbx_seq_one_letter_code
_entity_poly.pdbx_strand_id
1 'polypeptide(L)'
;MRFTCNGSRTTEKKPAEKQWEKWAEGESMIRLAYVIFVHKVDYTIHFMTPANPDLKTLDLPLPAPSSLWLAESAADWSYQAEMARKPPRHTFQSALKLLIANGNKPRRREALKIFSSNAFTLHILIHGVASAIRESV
;
A
#
# COMPACT_ATOMS: atom_id res chain seq x y z
N MET A 1 17.85 -51.56 -22.57
CA MET A 1 18.00 -50.82 -21.30
C MET A 1 18.46 -49.40 -21.63
N ARG A 2 17.59 -48.39 -21.50
CA ARG A 2 17.94 -46.97 -21.41
C ARG A 2 16.74 -46.22 -20.84
N PHE A 3 16.88 -45.80 -19.59
CA PHE A 3 16.03 -44.80 -18.97
C PHE A 3 16.49 -43.42 -19.45
N THR A 4 15.58 -42.50 -19.74
CA THR A 4 15.75 -41.09 -19.37
C THR A 4 14.40 -40.43 -19.12
N CYS A 5 14.41 -39.58 -18.12
CA CYS A 5 13.31 -39.19 -17.26
C CYS A 5 12.29 -38.26 -17.92
N ASN A 6 11.01 -38.53 -17.61
CA ASN A 6 9.94 -37.54 -17.64
C ASN A 6 10.30 -36.37 -16.73
N GLY A 7 10.62 -35.22 -17.32
CA GLY A 7 10.67 -33.93 -16.63
C GLY A 7 9.26 -33.34 -16.55
N SER A 8 8.38 -33.91 -15.73
CA SER A 8 7.15 -33.23 -15.34
C SER A 8 7.54 -31.98 -14.55
N ARG A 9 7.40 -30.81 -15.17
CA ARG A 9 7.60 -29.50 -14.52
C ARG A 9 6.46 -29.28 -13.54
N THR A 10 6.53 -29.88 -12.36
CA THR A 10 5.70 -29.51 -11.22
C THR A 10 6.22 -28.19 -10.67
N THR A 11 5.52 -27.10 -10.95
CA THR A 11 5.66 -25.86 -10.18
C THR A 11 5.27 -26.17 -8.74
N GLU A 12 6.26 -26.46 -7.89
CA GLU A 12 6.03 -26.61 -6.45
C GLU A 12 5.38 -25.32 -5.93
N LYS A 13 4.07 -25.36 -5.67
CA LYS A 13 3.40 -24.30 -4.92
C LYS A 13 4.06 -24.27 -3.54
N LYS A 14 4.72 -23.17 -3.19
CA LYS A 14 5.21 -22.96 -1.83
C LYS A 14 4.03 -23.19 -0.85
N PRO A 15 4.25 -23.79 0.32
CA PRO A 15 3.21 -23.90 1.35
C PRO A 15 2.59 -22.52 1.60
N ALA A 16 1.26 -22.46 1.75
CA ALA A 16 0.53 -21.21 1.94
C ALA A 16 1.12 -20.37 3.08
N GLU A 17 1.57 -21.03 4.15
CA GLU A 17 2.28 -20.42 5.28
C GLU A 17 3.48 -19.58 4.85
N LYS A 18 4.43 -20.19 4.12
CA LYS A 18 5.64 -19.50 3.66
C LYS A 18 5.34 -18.34 2.71
N GLN A 19 4.22 -18.40 1.97
CA GLN A 19 3.81 -17.29 1.11
C GLN A 19 3.23 -16.15 1.92
N TRP A 20 2.40 -16.47 2.92
CA TRP A 20 1.79 -15.51 3.82
C TRP A 20 2.84 -14.80 4.68
N GLU A 21 3.78 -15.52 5.29
CA GLU A 21 4.90 -14.95 6.05
C GLU A 21 5.71 -13.97 5.21
N LYS A 22 6.12 -14.38 4.00
CA LYS A 22 6.87 -13.52 3.09
C LYS A 22 6.07 -12.28 2.67
N TRP A 23 4.77 -12.45 2.42
CA TRP A 23 3.89 -11.33 2.11
C TRP A 23 3.78 -10.37 3.30
N ALA A 24 3.61 -10.90 4.51
CA ALA A 24 3.46 -10.13 5.74
C ALA A 24 4.72 -9.33 6.04
N GLU A 25 5.91 -9.90 5.84
CA GLU A 25 7.19 -9.20 5.96
C GLU A 25 7.27 -8.01 4.98
N GLY A 26 6.94 -8.25 3.70
CA GLY A 26 6.93 -7.18 2.70
C GLY A 26 5.91 -6.07 3.01
N GLU A 27 4.71 -6.45 3.45
CA GLU A 27 3.66 -5.51 3.85
C GLU A 27 4.04 -4.74 5.13
N SER A 28 4.74 -5.37 6.07
CA SER A 28 5.28 -4.72 7.27
C SER A 28 6.25 -3.61 6.91
N MET A 29 7.15 -3.86 5.96
CA MET A 29 8.11 -2.85 5.49
C MET A 29 7.40 -1.67 4.81
N ILE A 30 6.38 -1.94 4.00
CA ILE A 30 5.55 -0.88 3.38
C ILE A 30 4.90 -0.02 4.48
N ARG A 31 4.27 -0.65 5.47
CA ARG A 31 3.57 0.05 6.57
C ARG A 31 4.53 0.86 7.43
N LEU A 32 5.70 0.30 7.75
CA LEU A 32 6.74 0.99 8.52
C LEU A 32 7.23 2.26 7.80
N ALA A 33 7.49 2.16 6.48
CA ALA A 33 7.89 3.32 5.69
C ALA A 33 6.84 4.45 5.74
N TYR A 34 5.55 4.09 5.68
CA TYR A 34 4.47 5.08 5.81
C TYR A 34 4.33 5.66 7.22
N VAL A 35 4.54 4.88 8.28
CA VAL A 35 4.56 5.41 9.66
C VAL A 35 5.68 6.44 9.82
N ILE A 36 6.87 6.14 9.31
CA ILE A 36 7.99 7.10 9.31
C ILE A 36 7.64 8.36 8.50
N PHE A 37 7.02 8.19 7.33
CA PHE A 37 6.55 9.30 6.51
C PHE A 37 5.58 10.21 7.28
N VAL A 38 4.53 9.64 7.87
CA VAL A 38 3.53 10.38 8.66
C VAL A 38 4.21 11.14 9.80
N HIS A 39 5.06 10.45 10.57
CA HIS A 39 5.74 11.06 11.70
C HIS A 39 6.66 12.22 11.28
N LYS A 40 7.34 12.09 10.13
CA LYS A 40 8.13 13.18 9.55
C LYS A 40 7.24 14.37 9.15
N VAL A 41 6.09 14.13 8.53
CA VAL A 41 5.14 15.20 8.20
C VAL A 41 4.69 15.92 9.46
N ASP A 42 4.24 15.19 10.48
CA ASP A 42 3.85 15.75 11.78
C ASP A 42 4.95 16.59 12.42
N TYR A 43 6.17 16.05 12.45
CA TYR A 43 7.34 16.76 12.97
C TYR A 43 7.57 18.08 12.23
N THR A 44 7.51 18.06 10.89
CA THR A 44 7.72 19.29 10.10
C THR A 44 6.64 20.33 10.32
N ILE A 45 5.38 19.90 10.47
CA ILE A 45 4.26 20.78 10.78
C ILE A 45 4.42 21.38 12.18
N HIS A 46 4.70 20.54 13.18
CA HIS A 46 4.78 20.95 14.58
C HIS A 46 5.94 21.91 14.86
N PHE A 47 7.12 21.62 14.32
CA PHE A 47 8.33 22.41 14.55
C PHE A 47 8.60 23.47 13.48
N MET A 48 7.68 23.65 12.53
CA MET A 48 7.82 24.55 11.39
C MET A 48 9.13 24.36 10.59
N THR A 49 9.74 23.18 10.63
CA THR A 49 10.98 22.89 9.88
C THR A 49 10.67 22.75 8.38
N PRO A 50 11.59 23.07 7.46
CA PRO A 50 11.34 22.95 6.02
C PRO A 50 10.89 21.54 5.62
N ALA A 51 9.98 21.44 4.65
CA ALA A 51 9.55 20.15 4.12
C ALA A 51 10.74 19.42 3.48
N ASN A 52 10.94 18.15 3.85
CA ASN A 52 12.04 17.36 3.31
C ASN A 52 11.66 16.82 1.91
N PRO A 53 12.40 17.13 0.83
CA PRO A 53 12.08 16.70 -0.53
C PRO A 53 12.00 15.18 -0.70
N ASP A 54 12.65 14.41 0.18
CA ASP A 54 12.58 12.94 0.18
C ASP A 54 11.17 12.39 0.41
N LEU A 55 10.25 13.18 0.97
CA LEU A 55 8.85 12.77 1.20
C LEU A 55 8.06 12.65 -0.11
N LYS A 56 8.47 13.36 -1.17
CA LYS A 56 7.84 13.31 -2.49
C LYS A 56 8.23 12.10 -3.32
N THR A 57 9.29 11.39 -2.95
CA THR A 57 9.82 10.28 -3.75
C THR A 57 9.30 8.93 -3.28
N LEU A 58 8.37 8.91 -2.31
CA LEU A 58 7.75 7.68 -1.83
C LEU A 58 6.88 7.04 -2.94
N ASP A 59 7.48 6.12 -3.68
CA ASP A 59 6.83 5.33 -4.73
C ASP A 59 6.52 3.92 -4.23
N LEU A 60 5.85 3.84 -3.08
CA LEU A 60 5.35 2.60 -2.52
C LEU A 60 3.89 2.40 -2.92
N PRO A 61 3.42 1.14 -3.05
CA PRO A 61 1.99 0.87 -3.11
C PRO A 61 1.34 1.34 -1.79
N LEU A 62 0.08 1.75 -1.84
CA LEU A 62 -0.69 1.96 -0.61
C LEU A 62 -0.80 0.64 0.17
N PRO A 63 -0.91 0.71 1.51
CA PRO A 63 -1.05 -0.48 2.34
C PRO A 63 -2.21 -1.35 1.87
N ALA A 64 -2.04 -2.66 1.99
CA ALA A 64 -3.10 -3.62 1.73
C ALA A 64 -4.32 -3.33 2.62
N PRO A 65 -5.54 -3.70 2.17
CA PRO A 65 -6.75 -3.65 2.99
C PRO A 65 -6.56 -4.27 4.37
N SER A 66 -7.27 -3.73 5.36
CA SER A 66 -7.18 -4.22 6.75
C SER A 66 -7.54 -5.70 6.88
N SER A 67 -8.49 -6.21 6.07
CA SER A 67 -8.86 -7.64 6.08
C SER A 67 -7.70 -8.56 5.73
N LEU A 68 -6.82 -8.16 4.81
CA LEU A 68 -5.63 -8.92 4.46
C LEU A 68 -4.54 -8.84 5.53
N TRP A 69 -4.37 -7.66 6.13
CA TRP A 69 -3.36 -7.43 7.16
C TRP A 69 -3.69 -8.11 8.49
N LEU A 70 -4.97 -8.13 8.85
CA LEU A 70 -5.49 -8.68 10.11
C LEU A 70 -5.92 -10.15 9.98
N ALA A 71 -5.61 -10.81 8.86
CA ALA A 71 -5.93 -12.21 8.68
C ALA A 71 -5.27 -13.06 9.79
N GLU A 72 -6.03 -13.97 10.39
CA GLU A 72 -5.57 -14.72 11.58
C GLU A 72 -4.71 -15.94 11.22
N SER A 73 -4.71 -16.34 9.95
CA SER A 73 -3.96 -17.50 9.45
C SER A 73 -3.65 -17.35 7.96
N ALA A 74 -2.73 -18.17 7.45
CA ALA A 74 -2.44 -18.22 6.01
C ALA A 74 -3.66 -18.62 5.17
N ALA A 75 -4.55 -19.46 5.73
CA ALA A 75 -5.78 -19.89 5.07
C ALA A 75 -6.77 -18.73 4.94
N ASP A 76 -7.00 -17.98 6.03
CA ASP A 76 -7.84 -16.78 6.01
C ASP A 76 -7.24 -15.72 5.09
N TRP A 77 -5.93 -15.45 5.19
CA TRP A 77 -5.24 -14.53 4.29
C TRP A 77 -5.44 -14.89 2.82
N SER A 78 -5.28 -16.18 2.47
CA SER A 78 -5.48 -16.66 1.11
C SER A 78 -6.94 -16.48 0.66
N TYR A 79 -7.90 -16.72 1.54
CA TYR A 79 -9.33 -16.50 1.25
C TYR A 79 -9.62 -15.01 1.00
N GLN A 80 -9.16 -14.11 1.89
CA GLN A 80 -9.30 -12.67 1.73
C GLN A 80 -8.62 -12.17 0.44
N ALA A 81 -7.46 -12.72 0.09
CA ALA A 81 -6.70 -12.35 -1.10
C ALA A 81 -7.41 -12.73 -2.40
N GLU A 82 -8.15 -13.83 -2.38
CA GLU A 82 -8.98 -14.25 -3.51
C GLU A 82 -10.24 -13.37 -3.62
N MET A 83 -10.88 -13.06 -2.48
CA MET A 83 -12.10 -12.23 -2.45
C MET A 83 -11.84 -10.78 -2.88
N ALA A 84 -10.65 -10.24 -2.63
CA ALA A 84 -10.33 -8.83 -2.85
C ALA A 84 -10.24 -8.39 -4.34
N ARG A 85 -10.59 -9.24 -5.34
CA ARG A 85 -10.56 -9.00 -6.82
C ARG A 85 -9.56 -7.93 -7.25
N LYS A 86 -8.33 -8.31 -7.60
CA LYS A 86 -7.15 -7.45 -7.82
C LYS A 86 -7.26 -6.42 -8.98
N PRO A 87 -7.58 -5.12 -8.77
CA PRO A 87 -6.84 -4.08 -9.48
C PRO A 87 -5.44 -3.95 -8.85
N PRO A 88 -4.44 -3.46 -9.61
CA PRO A 88 -3.16 -3.07 -9.04
C PRO A 88 -3.37 -2.05 -7.92
N ARG A 89 -2.67 -2.22 -6.79
CA ARG A 89 -2.70 -1.24 -5.70
C ARG A 89 -2.22 0.11 -6.22
N HIS A 90 -2.97 1.17 -5.95
CA HIS A 90 -2.51 2.52 -6.21
C HIS A 90 -1.20 2.76 -5.47
N THR A 91 -0.21 3.35 -6.14
CA THR A 91 0.93 3.94 -5.44
C THR A 91 0.49 5.22 -4.73
N PHE A 92 1.23 5.61 -3.68
CA PHE A 92 0.99 6.88 -2.98
C PHE A 92 0.87 8.06 -3.94
N GLN A 93 1.82 8.17 -4.88
CA GLN A 93 1.83 9.24 -5.89
C GLN A 93 0.59 9.22 -6.79
N SER A 94 0.18 8.04 -7.26
CA SER A 94 -1.01 7.92 -8.11
C SER A 94 -2.29 8.30 -7.37
N ALA A 95 -2.41 7.91 -6.09
CA ALA A 95 -3.54 8.24 -5.25
C ALA A 95 -3.59 9.74 -4.92
N LEU A 96 -2.44 10.34 -4.59
CA LEU A 96 -2.34 11.76 -4.29
C LEU A 96 -2.72 12.62 -5.52
N LYS A 97 -2.23 12.25 -6.71
CA LYS A 97 -2.62 12.90 -7.97
C LYS A 97 -4.13 12.83 -8.20
N LEU A 98 -4.76 11.68 -7.95
CA LEU A 98 -6.22 11.54 -8.07
C LEU A 98 -6.99 12.44 -7.12
N LEU A 99 -6.47 12.67 -5.90
CA LEU A 99 -7.11 13.52 -4.90
C LEU A 99 -6.95 15.02 -5.19
N ILE A 100 -5.77 15.44 -5.64
CA ILE A 100 -5.44 16.87 -5.82
C ILE A 100 -5.85 17.38 -7.21
N ALA A 101 -5.96 16.54 -8.24
CA ALA A 101 -6.29 16.97 -9.61
C ALA A 101 -7.63 17.74 -9.67
N ASN A 102 -7.58 19.01 -10.09
CA ASN A 102 -8.68 19.97 -9.92
C ASN A 102 -9.90 19.76 -10.84
N GLY A 103 -9.78 18.92 -11.90
CA GLY A 103 -10.74 18.87 -13.01
C GLY A 103 -11.81 17.78 -12.99
N ASN A 104 -11.84 16.84 -12.03
CA ASN A 104 -12.77 15.69 -12.11
C ASN A 104 -13.36 15.32 -10.74
N LYS A 105 -14.33 16.12 -10.27
CA LYS A 105 -15.02 15.94 -8.98
C LYS A 105 -15.65 14.55 -8.80
N PRO A 106 -16.34 13.95 -9.79
CA PRO A 106 -16.90 12.60 -9.66
C PRO A 106 -15.82 11.54 -9.42
N ARG A 107 -14.73 11.57 -10.19
CA ARG A 107 -13.61 10.63 -10.03
C ARG A 107 -12.92 10.77 -8.68
N ARG A 108 -12.75 12.00 -8.19
CA ARG A 108 -12.20 12.27 -6.85
C ARG A 108 -13.08 11.71 -5.75
N ARG A 109 -14.40 11.89 -5.86
CA ARG A 109 -15.37 11.35 -4.90
C ARG A 109 -15.31 9.83 -4.85
N GLU A 110 -15.17 9.17 -6.00
CA GLU A 110 -15.05 7.71 -6.05
C GLU A 110 -13.74 7.22 -5.44
N ALA A 111 -12.62 7.88 -5.74
CA ALA A 111 -11.34 7.58 -5.11
C ALA A 111 -11.40 7.74 -3.59
N LEU A 112 -12.05 8.79 -3.08
CA LEU A 112 -12.25 8.99 -1.64
C LEU A 112 -13.05 7.86 -1.00
N LYS A 113 -14.11 7.35 -1.63
CA LYS A 113 -14.86 6.20 -1.10
C LYS A 113 -13.96 4.98 -0.97
N ILE A 114 -13.19 4.67 -2.02
CA ILE A 114 -12.24 3.56 -2.02
C ILE A 114 -11.23 3.72 -0.88
N PHE A 115 -10.58 4.88 -0.77
CA PHE A 115 -9.55 5.09 0.25
C PHE A 115 -10.12 5.15 1.67
N SER A 116 -11.34 5.65 1.86
CA SER A 116 -12.00 5.72 3.16
C SER A 116 -12.33 4.35 3.77
N SER A 117 -12.37 3.29 2.95
CA SER A 117 -12.54 1.91 3.42
C SER A 117 -11.34 1.38 4.24
N ASN A 118 -10.19 2.07 4.19
CA ASN A 118 -9.00 1.73 4.97
C ASN A 118 -8.52 2.97 5.73
N ALA A 119 -8.75 2.99 7.05
CA ALA A 119 -8.38 4.11 7.91
C ALA A 119 -6.88 4.44 7.83
N PHE A 120 -6.01 3.44 7.71
CA PHE A 120 -4.57 3.66 7.62
C PHE A 120 -4.20 4.32 6.28
N THR A 121 -4.79 3.88 5.18
CA THR A 121 -4.66 4.54 3.87
C THR A 121 -5.13 5.99 3.91
N LEU A 122 -6.30 6.24 4.48
CA LEU A 122 -6.85 7.60 4.58
C LEU A 122 -5.92 8.51 5.40
N HIS A 123 -5.40 8.01 6.52
CA HIS A 123 -4.45 8.72 7.36
C HIS A 123 -3.18 9.11 6.59
N ILE A 124 -2.58 8.18 5.83
CA ILE A 124 -1.42 8.45 4.97
C ILE A 124 -1.73 9.55 3.95
N LEU A 125 -2.88 9.47 3.28
CA LEU A 125 -3.25 10.40 2.21
C LEU A 125 -3.54 11.81 2.75
N ILE A 126 -4.12 11.94 3.95
CA ILE A 126 -4.29 13.23 4.63
C ILE A 126 -2.93 13.89 4.86
N HIS A 127 -1.94 13.15 5.39
CA HIS A 127 -0.58 13.66 5.59
C HIS A 127 0.11 13.99 4.26
N GLY A 128 -0.15 13.20 3.22
CA GLY A 128 0.31 13.49 1.86
C GLY A 128 -0.22 14.81 1.30
N VAL A 129 -1.51 15.08 1.46
CA VAL A 129 -2.11 16.36 1.05
C VAL A 129 -1.58 17.52 1.90
N ALA A 130 -1.46 17.34 3.22
CA ALA A 130 -0.94 18.37 4.12
C ALA A 130 0.52 18.75 3.78
N SER A 131 1.37 17.76 3.49
CA SER A 131 2.74 17.97 3.04
C SER A 131 2.81 18.73 1.70
N ALA A 132 1.90 18.46 0.77
CA ALA A 132 1.89 19.09 -0.55
C ALA A 132 1.44 20.57 -0.51
N ILE A 133 0.49 20.91 0.36
CA ILE A 133 0.02 22.31 0.52
C ILE A 133 1.16 23.20 1.03
N ARG A 134 1.97 22.68 1.96
CA ARG A 134 3.03 23.46 2.62
C ARG A 134 4.14 23.94 1.69
N GLU A 135 4.33 23.29 0.56
CA GLU A 135 5.35 23.66 -0.43
C GLU A 135 4.84 24.68 -1.45
N SER A 136 3.54 24.97 -1.44
CA SER A 136 2.91 25.93 -2.34
C SER A 136 2.75 27.33 -1.72
N VAL A 137 3.25 27.51 -0.48
CA VAL A 137 3.28 28.75 0.30
C VAL A 137 4.73 29.10 0.59
#